data_AF-A0A3P3RKG5-F1
#
_entry.id   AF-A0A3P3RKG5-F1
#
_cell.length_a   1.000
_cell.length_b   1.000
_cell.length_c   1.000
_cell.angle_alpha   90.00
_cell.angle_beta   90.00
_cell.angle_gamma   90.00
#
_symmetry.space_group_name_H-M   'P 1'
#
loop_
_entity.id
_entity.type
_entity.pdbx_description
1 polymer ?
#
loop_
_entity_poly.entity_id
_entity_poly.type
_entity_poly.pdbx_seq_one_letter_code
_entity_poly.pdbx_strand_id
1 'polypeptide(L)'
;MSILLVAKKDFQDAIRSLTLVAVVGIFTAFLAFYTYYEFTMTPLTTTTAFDLYQSTANAVVVIGTLLGYKSIAGERESGSLKFLLGAPHTRRDVVLGKFLGRVAVVVVTVVIGFVVVSPHYVMLAASPSVTAYVGLIGRLLVPGVVFVAVALALSAASRSTTVAMWGAIVLAIVFAFAWDMVRNVIESFMLPPDAGIPNWFRLITRFNPKYFYLDAQTLELGNAAPFYLEPWFGGVIVAGWLLIPLGLAYLLFERSDLA
;
A
#
# COMPACT_ATOMS: atom_id res chain seq x y z
N MET A 1 -19.73 19.95 5.84
CA MET A 1 -18.71 20.95 5.43
C MET A 1 -17.42 20.18 5.13
N SER A 2 -16.65 20.56 4.10
CA SER A 2 -16.09 19.57 3.16
C SER A 2 -14.89 18.73 3.66
N ILE A 3 -15.02 17.41 3.51
CA ILE A 3 -13.94 16.40 3.51
C ILE A 3 -12.69 16.90 2.77
N LEU A 4 -12.90 17.63 1.67
CA LEU A 4 -11.86 18.19 0.81
C LEU A 4 -10.99 19.24 1.53
N LEU A 5 -11.55 20.06 2.42
CA LEU A 5 -10.76 21.04 3.18
C LEU A 5 -9.80 20.35 4.15
N VAL A 6 -10.28 19.32 4.85
CA VAL A 6 -9.45 18.51 5.75
C VAL A 6 -8.35 17.80 4.95
N ALA A 7 -8.72 17.16 3.83
CA ALA A 7 -7.76 16.48 2.96
C ALA A 7 -6.70 17.44 2.39
N LYS A 8 -7.11 18.62 1.93
CA LYS A 8 -6.19 19.64 1.39
C LYS A 8 -5.20 20.11 2.45
N LYS A 9 -5.67 20.38 3.66
CA LYS A 9 -4.79 20.77 4.77
C LYS A 9 -3.79 19.66 5.08
N ASP A 10 -4.26 18.43 5.32
CA ASP A 10 -3.37 17.31 5.70
C ASP A 10 -2.33 17.01 4.62
N PHE A 11 -2.73 17.10 3.34
CA PHE A 11 -1.80 16.99 2.21
C PHE A 11 -0.76 18.12 2.19
N GLN A 12 -1.16 19.37 2.40
CA GLN A 12 -0.25 20.53 2.41
C GLN A 12 0.73 20.47 3.59
N ASP A 13 0.28 20.00 4.74
CA ASP A 13 1.15 19.80 5.91
C ASP A 13 2.16 18.68 5.65
N ALA A 14 1.73 17.60 4.99
CA ALA A 14 2.60 16.49 4.63
C ALA A 14 3.64 16.84 3.56
N ILE A 15 3.27 17.59 2.50
CA ILE A 15 4.18 17.88 1.39
C ILE A 15 5.35 18.79 1.77
N ARG A 16 5.18 19.58 2.82
CA ARG A 16 6.22 20.46 3.38
C ARG A 16 7.13 19.76 4.38
N SER A 17 6.85 18.50 4.71
CA SER A 17 7.63 17.74 5.69
C SER A 17 8.94 17.22 5.10
N LEU A 18 10.04 17.38 5.83
CA LEU A 18 11.32 16.73 5.52
C LEU A 18 11.19 15.20 5.49
N THR A 19 10.26 14.62 6.25
CA THR A 19 9.98 13.18 6.22
C THR A 19 9.48 12.75 4.84
N LEU A 20 8.60 13.55 4.20
CA LEU A 20 8.14 13.21 2.86
C LEU A 20 9.28 13.31 1.85
N VAL A 21 10.09 14.37 1.91
CA VAL A 21 11.24 14.53 1.02
C VAL A 21 12.19 13.33 1.13
N ALA A 22 12.49 12.89 2.35
CA ALA A 22 13.30 11.69 2.59
C ALA A 22 12.65 10.42 2.01
N VAL A 23 11.35 10.21 2.24
CA VAL A 23 10.63 9.04 1.73
C VAL A 23 10.61 9.02 0.19
N VAL A 24 10.30 10.15 -0.45
CA VAL A 24 10.32 10.28 -1.92
C VAL A 24 11.73 10.04 -2.45
N GLY A 25 12.75 10.63 -1.83
CA GLY A 25 14.15 10.45 -2.23
C GLY A 25 14.60 9.00 -2.12
N ILE A 26 14.35 8.36 -0.98
CA ILE A 26 14.70 6.94 -0.75
C ILE A 26 13.95 6.03 -1.71
N PHE A 27 12.64 6.23 -1.88
CA PHE A 27 11.84 5.43 -2.80
C PHE A 27 12.32 5.57 -4.25
N THR A 28 12.60 6.79 -4.68
CA THR A 28 13.08 7.07 -6.04
C THR A 28 14.48 6.49 -6.25
N ALA A 29 15.38 6.62 -5.27
CA ALA A 29 16.71 6.03 -5.31
C ALA A 29 16.65 4.49 -5.36
N PHE A 30 15.78 3.88 -4.55
CA PHE A 30 15.50 2.45 -4.59
C PHE A 30 15.00 2.02 -5.98
N LEU A 31 13.99 2.70 -6.53
CA LEU A 31 13.47 2.39 -7.87
C LEU A 31 14.55 2.54 -8.95
N ALA A 32 15.34 3.61 -8.89
CA ALA A 32 16.40 3.86 -9.87
C ALA A 32 17.48 2.77 -9.82
N PHE A 33 17.92 2.42 -8.61
CA PHE A 33 18.88 1.34 -8.40
C PHE A 33 18.33 -0.01 -8.87
N TYR A 34 17.10 -0.35 -8.47
CA TYR A 34 16.49 -1.64 -8.76
C TYR A 34 16.22 -1.81 -10.27
N THR A 35 15.65 -0.79 -10.92
CA THR A 35 15.42 -0.84 -12.37
C THR A 35 16.73 -0.95 -13.14
N TYR A 36 17.75 -0.15 -12.80
CA TYR A 36 19.06 -0.26 -13.41
C TYR A 36 19.70 -1.65 -13.23
N TYR A 37 19.62 -2.21 -12.01
CA TYR A 37 20.14 -3.53 -11.69
C TYR A 37 19.49 -4.62 -12.55
N GLU A 38 18.16 -4.69 -12.56
CA GLU A 38 17.42 -5.68 -13.36
C GLU A 38 17.73 -5.55 -14.86
N PHE A 39 17.66 -4.34 -15.42
CA PHE A 39 17.87 -4.16 -16.86
C PHE A 39 19.31 -4.45 -17.34
N THR A 40 20.30 -4.40 -16.45
CA THR A 40 21.71 -4.59 -16.80
C THR A 40 22.24 -5.98 -16.45
N MET A 41 21.74 -6.58 -15.37
CA MET A 41 22.33 -7.79 -14.78
C MET A 41 21.49 -9.04 -15.01
N THR A 42 20.21 -8.92 -15.40
CA THR A 42 19.33 -10.07 -15.65
C THR A 42 18.88 -10.11 -17.11
N PRO A 43 18.87 -11.28 -17.77
CA PRO A 43 18.21 -11.42 -19.06
C PRO A 43 16.73 -11.06 -18.93
N LEU A 44 16.27 -10.06 -19.69
CA LEU A 44 14.89 -9.60 -19.67
C LEU A 44 13.95 -10.74 -20.08
N THR A 45 13.29 -11.32 -19.09
CA THR A 45 12.34 -12.44 -19.19
C THR A 45 11.01 -12.02 -18.55
N THR A 46 9.93 -12.78 -18.76
CA THR A 46 8.62 -12.47 -18.16
C THR A 46 8.64 -12.47 -16.62
N THR A 47 9.59 -13.17 -16.00
CA THR A 47 9.84 -13.21 -14.56
C THR A 47 10.33 -11.87 -14.00
N THR A 48 11.17 -11.11 -14.74
CA THR A 48 11.74 -9.85 -14.23
C THR A 48 10.69 -8.76 -14.01
N ALA A 49 9.61 -8.75 -14.80
CA ALA A 49 8.51 -7.80 -14.64
C ALA A 49 7.67 -8.08 -13.38
N PHE A 50 7.50 -9.37 -13.03
CA PHE A 50 6.81 -9.78 -11.82
C PHE A 50 7.64 -9.43 -10.58
N ASP A 51 8.94 -9.71 -10.61
CA ASP A 51 9.86 -9.40 -9.52
C ASP A 51 9.95 -7.89 -9.26
N LEU A 52 10.00 -7.08 -10.33
CA LEU A 52 9.94 -5.62 -10.25
C LEU A 52 8.65 -5.13 -9.60
N TYR A 53 7.50 -5.69 -9.99
CA TYR A 53 6.24 -5.36 -9.34
C TYR A 53 6.31 -5.71 -7.85
N GLN A 54 6.73 -6.93 -7.51
CA GLN A 54 6.67 -7.43 -6.14
C GLN A 54 7.56 -6.61 -5.21
N SER A 55 8.80 -6.35 -5.62
CA SER A 55 9.76 -5.51 -4.90
C SER A 55 9.23 -4.08 -4.74
N THR A 56 8.61 -3.51 -5.77
CA THR A 56 8.04 -2.17 -5.69
C THR A 56 6.79 -2.12 -4.82
N ALA A 57 5.91 -3.13 -4.91
CA ALA A 57 4.70 -3.23 -4.10
C ALA A 57 5.06 -3.32 -2.61
N ASN A 58 6.13 -4.03 -2.26
CA ASN A 58 6.66 -4.09 -0.90
C ASN A 58 7.05 -2.70 -0.38
N ALA A 59 7.77 -1.91 -1.19
CA ALA A 59 8.09 -0.52 -0.85
C ALA A 59 6.82 0.34 -0.70
N VAL A 60 5.82 0.18 -1.56
CA VAL A 60 4.57 0.94 -1.48
C VAL A 60 3.73 0.58 -0.25
N VAL A 61 3.72 -0.70 0.17
CA VAL A 61 3.10 -1.13 1.45
C VAL A 61 3.77 -0.43 2.63
N VAL A 62 5.11 -0.40 2.65
CA VAL A 62 5.88 0.31 3.68
C VAL A 62 5.55 1.80 3.69
N ILE A 63 5.55 2.45 2.52
CA ILE A 63 5.25 3.88 2.38
C ILE A 63 3.83 4.19 2.85
N GLY A 64 2.82 3.45 2.38
CA GLY A 64 1.43 3.65 2.77
C GLY A 64 1.23 3.52 4.28
N THR A 65 1.89 2.54 4.89
CA THR A 65 1.79 2.31 6.33
C THR A 65 2.52 3.41 7.13
N LEU A 66 3.74 3.75 6.76
CA LEU A 66 4.58 4.73 7.47
C LEU A 66 4.13 6.18 7.27
N LEU A 67 3.51 6.52 6.14
CA LEU A 67 2.94 7.85 5.96
C LEU A 67 1.60 8.02 6.71
N GLY A 68 0.87 6.92 6.93
CA GLY A 68 -0.44 6.91 7.57
C GLY A 68 -0.44 6.89 9.10
N TYR A 69 0.57 6.31 9.76
CA TYR A 69 0.50 6.01 11.21
C TYR A 69 0.35 7.25 12.12
N LYS A 70 0.84 8.41 11.69
CA LYS A 70 0.79 9.66 12.49
C LYS A 70 -0.50 10.46 12.30
N SER A 71 -1.36 10.06 11.36
CA SER A 71 -2.53 10.83 10.92
C SER A 71 -3.51 11.21 12.05
N ILE A 72 -3.75 10.34 13.04
CA ILE A 72 -4.62 10.61 14.20
C ILE A 72 -3.80 10.69 15.50
N ALA A 73 -2.93 9.71 15.74
CA ALA A 73 -2.11 9.64 16.95
C ALA A 73 -1.26 10.91 17.17
N GLY A 74 -0.69 11.47 16.09
CA GLY A 74 0.13 12.68 16.18
C GLY A 74 -0.65 13.95 16.53
N GLU A 75 -1.90 14.05 16.08
CA GLU A 75 -2.77 15.17 16.46
C GLU A 75 -3.34 15.03 17.87
N ARG A 76 -3.48 13.78 18.34
CA ARG A 76 -3.91 13.49 19.71
C ARG A 76 -2.83 13.93 20.68
N GLU A 77 -1.60 13.56 20.39
CA GLU A 77 -0.44 13.86 21.23
C GLU A 77 -0.09 15.35 21.22
N SER A 78 -0.26 16.04 20.09
CA SER A 78 -0.06 17.50 20.02
C SER A 78 -1.24 18.33 20.56
N GLY A 79 -2.35 17.68 20.94
CA GLY A 79 -3.57 18.35 21.42
C GLY A 79 -4.35 19.10 20.32
N SER A 80 -3.88 19.08 19.07
CA SER A 80 -4.51 19.80 17.94
C SER A 80 -5.92 19.27 17.61
N LEU A 81 -6.21 18.03 18.00
CA LEU A 81 -7.53 17.41 17.86
C LEU A 81 -8.66 18.23 18.52
N LYS A 82 -8.38 18.93 19.63
CA LYS A 82 -9.38 19.78 20.31
C LYS A 82 -9.79 20.98 19.45
N PHE A 83 -8.84 21.57 18.71
CA PHE A 83 -9.12 22.69 17.80
C PHE A 83 -9.87 22.23 16.54
N LEU A 84 -9.56 21.03 16.03
CA LEU A 84 -10.28 20.46 14.88
C LEU A 84 -11.74 20.11 15.20
N LEU A 85 -12.02 19.67 16.42
CA LEU A 85 -13.37 19.32 16.88
C LEU A 85 -14.18 20.53 17.37
N GLY A 86 -13.53 21.65 17.66
CA GLY A 86 -14.21 22.94 17.93
C GLY A 86 -14.78 23.60 16.66
N ALA A 87 -14.36 23.16 15.48
CA ALA A 87 -14.92 23.57 14.21
C ALA A 87 -16.14 22.69 13.82
N PRO A 88 -17.09 23.20 13.01
CA PRO A 88 -18.31 22.47 12.62
C PRO A 88 -18.03 21.35 11.58
N HIS A 89 -17.14 20.41 11.92
CA HIS A 89 -16.80 19.23 11.11
C HIS A 89 -17.37 17.97 11.76
N THR A 90 -17.96 17.08 10.95
CA THR A 90 -18.36 15.78 11.48
C THR A 90 -17.11 14.89 11.65
N ARG A 91 -17.15 13.97 12.62
CA ARG A 91 -16.07 12.99 12.84
C ARG A 91 -15.78 12.16 11.59
N ARG A 92 -16.82 11.84 10.80
CA ARG A 92 -16.71 11.16 9.51
C ARG A 92 -15.89 11.98 8.51
N ASP A 93 -16.18 13.27 8.41
CA ASP A 93 -15.47 14.17 7.49
C ASP A 93 -13.98 14.25 7.81
N VAL A 94 -13.63 14.21 9.09
CA VAL A 94 -12.24 14.23 9.55
C VAL A 94 -11.51 12.95 9.16
N VAL A 95 -12.09 11.77 9.43
CA VAL A 95 -11.45 10.47 9.11
C VAL A 95 -11.28 10.30 7.60
N LEU A 96 -12.32 10.58 6.81
CA LEU A 96 -12.25 10.49 5.35
C LEU A 96 -11.29 11.54 4.77
N GLY A 97 -11.29 12.76 5.32
CA GLY A 97 -10.36 13.82 4.91
C GLY A 97 -8.91 13.43 5.14
N LYS A 98 -8.58 12.86 6.30
CA LYS A 98 -7.25 12.33 6.62
C LYS A 98 -6.85 11.20 5.70
N PHE A 99 -7.76 10.25 5.47
CA PHE A 99 -7.52 9.15 4.55
C PHE A 99 -7.15 9.68 3.15
N LEU A 100 -7.97 10.57 2.58
CA LEU A 100 -7.74 11.13 1.24
C LEU A 100 -6.47 11.98 1.17
N GLY A 101 -6.18 12.77 2.21
CA GLY A 101 -4.93 13.52 2.32
C GLY A 101 -3.71 12.61 2.24
N ARG A 102 -3.69 11.52 3.01
CA ARG A 102 -2.60 10.54 3.02
C ARG A 102 -2.51 9.73 1.73
N VAL A 103 -3.64 9.34 1.15
CA VAL A 103 -3.68 8.71 -0.18
C VAL A 103 -3.03 9.63 -1.23
N ALA A 104 -3.37 10.92 -1.24
CA ALA A 104 -2.77 11.87 -2.17
C ALA A 104 -1.24 11.96 -2.00
N VAL A 105 -0.73 11.94 -0.77
CA VAL A 105 0.72 11.92 -0.51
C VAL A 105 1.37 10.65 -1.07
N VAL A 106 0.76 9.48 -0.87
CA VAL A 106 1.27 8.21 -1.43
C VAL A 106 1.25 8.25 -2.95
N VAL A 107 0.16 8.72 -3.56
CA VAL A 107 0.04 8.85 -5.02
C VAL A 107 1.14 9.74 -5.56
N VAL A 108 1.36 10.92 -4.98
CA VAL A 108 2.43 11.83 -5.40
C VAL A 108 3.81 11.18 -5.25
N THR A 109 4.05 10.47 -4.14
CA THR A 109 5.33 9.77 -3.90
C THR A 109 5.61 8.72 -4.96
N VAL A 110 4.62 7.86 -5.24
CA VAL A 110 4.72 6.80 -6.24
C VAL A 110 4.90 7.39 -7.63
N VAL A 111 4.06 8.36 -8.01
CA VAL A 111 4.12 9.00 -9.33
C VAL A 111 5.46 9.69 -9.55
N ILE A 112 5.99 10.43 -8.57
CA ILE A 112 7.31 11.08 -8.69
C ILE A 112 8.39 10.02 -8.93
N GLY A 113 8.42 8.96 -8.11
CA GLY A 113 9.41 7.88 -8.27
C GLY A 113 9.37 7.27 -9.67
N PHE A 114 8.17 6.95 -10.17
CA PHE A 114 7.99 6.40 -11.52
C PHE A 114 8.28 7.39 -12.64
N VAL A 115 8.00 8.68 -12.48
CA VAL A 115 8.36 9.71 -13.47
C VAL A 115 9.87 9.85 -13.55
N VAL A 116 10.58 9.84 -12.42
CA VAL A 116 12.04 9.98 -12.40
C VAL A 116 12.73 8.79 -13.05
N VAL A 117 12.21 7.56 -12.88
CA VAL A 117 12.81 6.36 -13.48
C VAL A 117 12.26 6.00 -14.86
N SER A 118 11.32 6.77 -15.41
CA SER A 118 10.77 6.50 -16.75
C SER A 118 11.82 6.49 -17.88
N PRO A 119 12.93 7.26 -17.83
CA PRO A 119 13.99 7.14 -18.83
C PRO A 119 14.58 5.73 -18.92
N HIS A 120 14.75 5.02 -17.79
CA HIS A 120 15.21 3.61 -17.82
C HIS A 120 14.26 2.74 -18.61
N TYR A 121 12.95 2.90 -18.38
CA TYR A 121 11.94 2.13 -19.10
C TYR A 121 11.97 2.39 -20.61
N VAL A 122 12.12 3.65 -21.02
CA VAL A 122 12.18 4.02 -22.45
C VAL A 122 13.46 3.52 -23.11
N MET A 123 14.59 3.55 -22.40
CA MET A 123 15.91 3.21 -22.96
C MET A 123 16.19 1.71 -22.98
N LEU A 124 15.68 0.97 -21.99
CA LEU A 124 16.08 -0.42 -21.73
C LEU A 124 15.00 -1.45 -22.07
N ALA A 125 13.72 -1.04 -22.16
CA ALA A 125 12.66 -1.95 -22.57
C ALA A 125 12.70 -2.21 -24.09
N ALA A 126 12.58 -3.48 -24.48
CA ALA A 126 12.52 -3.87 -25.89
C ALA A 126 11.31 -3.27 -26.65
N SER A 127 10.18 -3.11 -25.96
CA SER A 127 8.96 -2.49 -26.51
C SER A 127 8.24 -1.66 -25.43
N PRO A 128 8.62 -0.39 -25.23
CA PRO A 128 8.02 0.45 -24.21
C PRO A 128 6.55 0.76 -24.56
N SER A 129 5.65 0.51 -23.61
CA SER A 129 4.22 0.78 -23.73
C SER A 129 3.76 1.71 -22.60
N VAL A 130 3.30 2.92 -22.97
CA VAL A 130 2.79 3.90 -22.02
C VAL A 130 1.59 3.35 -21.25
N THR A 131 0.69 2.64 -21.93
CA THR A 131 -0.48 2.03 -21.30
C THR A 131 -0.10 0.97 -20.27
N ALA A 132 0.91 0.14 -20.57
CA ALA A 132 1.40 -0.85 -19.62
C ALA A 132 2.07 -0.19 -18.41
N TYR A 133 2.85 0.86 -18.64
CA TYR A 133 3.53 1.62 -17.59
C TYR A 133 2.55 2.32 -16.64
N VAL A 134 1.56 3.02 -17.19
CA VAL A 134 0.49 3.66 -16.40
C VAL A 134 -0.36 2.61 -15.68
N GLY A 135 -0.65 1.47 -16.33
CA GLY A 135 -1.33 0.34 -15.71
C GLY A 135 -0.57 -0.25 -14.53
N LEU A 136 0.76 -0.35 -14.62
CA LEU A 136 1.63 -0.79 -13.53
C LEU A 136 1.55 0.17 -12.33
N ILE A 137 1.67 1.48 -12.57
CA ILE A 137 1.53 2.50 -11.53
C ILE A 137 0.16 2.38 -10.86
N GLY A 138 -0.92 2.25 -11.65
CA GLY A 138 -2.27 2.08 -11.14
C GLY A 138 -2.41 0.87 -10.21
N ARG A 139 -1.82 -0.28 -10.58
CA ARG A 139 -1.81 -1.49 -9.73
C ARG A 139 -1.03 -1.28 -8.45
N LEU A 140 0.12 -0.61 -8.51
CA LEU A 140 0.96 -0.34 -7.34
C LEU A 140 0.33 0.65 -6.36
N LEU A 141 -0.53 1.55 -6.83
CA LEU A 141 -1.26 2.47 -5.95
C LEU A 141 -2.28 1.74 -5.05
N VAL A 142 -2.86 0.63 -5.51
CA VAL A 142 -3.89 -0.12 -4.75
C VAL A 142 -3.39 -0.55 -3.36
N PRO A 143 -2.26 -1.29 -3.20
CA PRO A 143 -1.76 -1.61 -1.87
C PRO A 143 -1.40 -0.35 -1.08
N GLY A 144 -0.88 0.70 -1.71
CA GLY A 144 -0.61 1.97 -1.02
C GLY A 144 -1.85 2.56 -0.36
N VAL A 145 -2.97 2.63 -1.10
CA VAL A 145 -4.26 3.11 -0.60
C VAL A 145 -4.79 2.22 0.54
N VAL A 146 -4.70 0.90 0.37
CA VAL A 146 -5.12 -0.07 1.39
C VAL A 146 -4.34 0.11 2.69
N PHE A 147 -3.01 0.17 2.61
CA PHE A 147 -2.18 0.27 3.81
C PHE A 147 -2.24 1.64 4.48
N VAL A 148 -2.64 2.70 3.76
CA VAL A 148 -3.05 3.97 4.39
C VAL A 148 -4.30 3.80 5.25
N ALA A 149 -5.33 3.06 4.78
CA ALA A 149 -6.53 2.79 5.57
C ALA A 149 -6.20 1.97 6.84
N VAL A 150 -5.36 0.95 6.69
CA VAL A 150 -4.87 0.12 7.82
C VAL A 150 -4.10 0.97 8.82
N ALA A 151 -3.16 1.79 8.36
CA ALA A 151 -2.38 2.66 9.23
C ALA A 151 -3.22 3.74 9.92
N LEU A 152 -4.27 4.25 9.26
CA LEU A 152 -5.24 5.17 9.86
C LEU A 152 -6.01 4.50 11.01
N ALA A 153 -6.47 3.26 10.82
CA ALA A 153 -7.14 2.48 11.86
C ALA A 153 -6.21 2.21 13.04
N LEU A 154 -4.96 1.82 12.77
CA LEU A 154 -3.93 1.65 13.79
C LEU A 154 -3.67 2.98 14.54
N SER A 155 -3.59 4.09 13.82
CA SER A 155 -3.39 5.43 14.39
C SER A 155 -4.54 5.81 15.33
N ALA A 156 -5.79 5.50 14.95
CA ALA A 156 -6.97 5.73 15.77
C ALA A 156 -7.00 4.87 17.03
N ALA A 157 -6.53 3.61 16.94
CA ALA A 157 -6.46 2.67 18.06
C ALA A 157 -5.32 2.98 19.05
N SER A 158 -4.30 3.71 18.59
CA SER A 158 -3.07 3.91 19.35
C SER A 158 -3.20 5.00 20.42
N ARG A 159 -2.55 4.78 21.56
CA ARG A 159 -2.53 5.73 22.69
C ARG A 159 -1.46 6.82 22.56
N SER A 160 -0.41 6.57 21.78
CA SER A 160 0.67 7.53 21.50
C SER A 160 1.22 7.35 20.08
N THR A 161 1.92 8.36 19.58
CA THR A 161 2.58 8.29 18.26
C THR A 161 3.62 7.18 18.22
N THR A 162 4.35 6.94 19.32
CA THR A 162 5.34 5.86 19.42
C THR A 162 4.73 4.47 19.24
N VAL A 163 3.57 4.21 19.87
CA VAL A 163 2.87 2.92 19.71
C VAL A 163 2.36 2.76 18.28
N ALA A 164 1.79 3.82 17.70
CA ALA A 164 1.35 3.80 16.31
C ALA A 164 2.52 3.55 15.34
N MET A 165 3.68 4.14 15.60
CA MET A 165 4.89 3.96 14.79
C MET A 165 5.38 2.51 14.80
N TRP A 166 5.53 1.91 15.99
CA TRP A 166 5.97 0.51 16.09
C TRP A 166 4.95 -0.46 15.48
N GLY A 167 3.65 -0.22 15.69
CA GLY A 167 2.61 -1.03 15.03
C GLY A 167 2.68 -0.91 13.51
N ALA A 168 2.96 0.28 12.98
CA ALA A 168 3.10 0.51 11.54
C ALA A 168 4.35 -0.19 10.98
N ILE A 169 5.47 -0.17 11.70
CA ILE A 169 6.69 -0.90 11.33
C ILE A 169 6.41 -2.40 11.29
N VAL A 170 5.77 -2.97 12.32
CA VAL A 170 5.44 -4.40 12.36
C VAL A 170 4.49 -4.77 11.21
N LEU A 171 3.43 -4.00 10.98
CA LEU A 171 2.52 -4.25 9.86
C LEU A 171 3.24 -4.18 8.51
N ALA A 172 4.09 -3.17 8.32
CA ALA A 172 4.89 -3.04 7.11
C ALA A 172 5.79 -4.25 6.91
N ILE A 173 6.53 -4.69 7.95
CA ILE A 173 7.38 -5.89 7.89
C ILE A 173 6.56 -7.14 7.55
N VAL A 174 5.43 -7.34 8.24
CA VAL A 174 4.58 -8.52 8.05
C VAL A 174 4.05 -8.60 6.63
N PHE A 175 3.44 -7.53 6.12
CA PHE A 175 2.77 -7.58 4.82
C PHE A 175 3.68 -7.30 3.63
N ALA A 176 4.75 -6.54 3.80
CA ALA A 176 5.73 -6.33 2.73
C ALA A 176 6.69 -7.53 2.60
N PHE A 177 7.15 -8.13 3.70
CA PHE A 177 8.26 -9.10 3.62
C PHE A 177 7.94 -10.46 4.26
N ALA A 178 7.48 -10.48 5.52
CA ALA A 178 7.32 -11.74 6.25
C ALA A 178 6.26 -12.65 5.61
N TRP A 179 5.22 -12.07 5.00
CA TRP A 179 4.21 -12.79 4.24
C TRP A 179 4.84 -13.66 3.15
N ASP A 180 5.74 -13.07 2.37
CA ASP A 180 6.39 -13.73 1.22
C ASP A 180 7.41 -14.75 1.73
N MET A 181 8.14 -14.42 2.79
CA MET A 181 9.08 -15.34 3.43
C MET A 181 8.37 -16.60 3.93
N VAL A 182 7.28 -16.45 4.68
CA VAL A 182 6.50 -17.59 5.21
C VAL A 182 5.88 -18.39 4.07
N ARG A 183 5.33 -17.72 3.06
CA ARG A 183 4.81 -18.37 1.86
C ARG A 183 5.89 -19.23 1.19
N ASN A 184 7.06 -18.66 0.91
CA ASN A 184 8.14 -19.36 0.22
C ASN A 184 8.68 -20.55 1.04
N VAL A 185 8.76 -20.42 2.37
CA VAL A 185 9.12 -21.55 3.25
C VAL A 185 8.07 -22.66 3.18
N ILE A 186 6.77 -22.34 3.29
CA ILE A 186 5.71 -23.35 3.19
C ILE A 186 5.73 -24.02 1.80
N GLU A 187 5.88 -23.24 0.74
CA GLU A 187 5.95 -23.74 -0.63
C GLU A 187 7.14 -24.69 -0.83
N SER A 188 8.31 -24.36 -0.30
CA SER A 188 9.53 -25.14 -0.50
C SER A 188 9.61 -26.41 0.35
N PHE A 189 9.07 -26.38 1.57
CA PHE A 189 9.24 -27.46 2.55
C PHE A 189 7.99 -28.31 2.79
N MET A 190 6.80 -27.77 2.53
CA MET A 190 5.53 -28.44 2.87
C MET A 190 4.73 -28.87 1.64
N LEU A 191 4.99 -28.30 0.46
CA LEU A 191 4.27 -28.67 -0.77
C LEU A 191 5.13 -29.60 -1.64
N PRO A 192 4.55 -30.69 -2.19
CA PRO A 192 5.27 -31.56 -3.11
C PRO A 192 5.63 -30.79 -4.40
N PRO A 193 6.90 -30.84 -4.87
CA PRO A 193 7.34 -30.08 -6.04
C PRO A 193 6.51 -30.37 -7.30
N ASP A 194 6.09 -31.63 -7.48
CA ASP A 194 5.45 -32.11 -8.70
C ASP A 194 3.90 -32.03 -8.64
N ALA A 195 3.32 -31.72 -7.48
CA ALA A 195 1.86 -31.71 -7.30
C ALA A 195 1.21 -30.36 -7.69
N GLY A 196 2.02 -29.36 -8.02
CA GLY A 196 1.57 -27.99 -8.25
C GLY A 196 1.07 -27.28 -6.99
N ILE A 197 0.86 -25.97 -7.09
CA ILE A 197 0.44 -25.16 -5.94
C ILE A 197 -1.07 -25.36 -5.67
N PRO A 198 -1.49 -25.82 -4.48
CA PRO A 198 -2.91 -26.02 -4.15
C PRO A 198 -3.74 -24.72 -4.11
N ASN A 199 -5.03 -24.82 -4.46
CA ASN A 199 -5.92 -23.64 -4.51
C ASN A 199 -6.08 -22.90 -3.18
N TRP A 200 -6.13 -23.61 -2.05
CA TRP A 200 -6.20 -22.98 -0.72
C TRP A 200 -4.95 -22.12 -0.42
N PHE A 201 -3.78 -22.55 -0.88
CA PHE A 201 -2.53 -21.83 -0.67
C PHE A 201 -2.44 -20.58 -1.57
N ARG A 202 -2.99 -20.66 -2.80
CA ARG A 202 -3.18 -19.51 -3.68
C ARG A 202 -4.12 -18.47 -3.07
N LEU A 203 -5.21 -18.92 -2.43
CA LEU A 203 -6.14 -18.04 -1.71
C LEU A 203 -5.44 -17.31 -0.54
N ILE A 204 -4.64 -18.02 0.25
CA ILE A 204 -3.82 -17.40 1.30
C ILE A 204 -2.90 -16.36 0.67
N THR A 205 -2.13 -16.72 -0.37
CA THR A 205 -1.25 -15.77 -1.07
C THR A 205 -2.00 -14.48 -1.44
N ARG A 206 -3.19 -14.62 -2.05
CA ARG A 206 -4.02 -13.49 -2.49
C ARG A 206 -4.61 -12.65 -1.36
N PHE A 207 -4.70 -13.18 -0.15
CA PHE A 207 -5.27 -12.46 0.99
C PHE A 207 -4.49 -11.18 1.33
N ASN A 208 -3.19 -11.15 1.02
CA ASN A 208 -2.40 -9.92 1.08
C ASN A 208 -2.75 -9.02 -0.12
N PRO A 209 -3.27 -7.79 0.11
CA PRO A 209 -3.77 -6.89 -0.93
C PRO A 209 -2.79 -6.55 -2.04
N LYS A 210 -1.47 -6.67 -1.80
CA LYS A 210 -0.48 -6.44 -2.86
C LYS A 210 -0.57 -7.45 -4.01
N TYR A 211 -1.22 -8.58 -3.80
CA TYR A 211 -1.46 -9.63 -4.79
C TYR A 211 -2.86 -9.60 -5.41
N PHE A 212 -3.62 -8.50 -5.26
CA PHE A 212 -5.01 -8.44 -5.74
C PHE A 212 -5.15 -8.70 -7.25
N TYR A 213 -4.15 -8.26 -8.03
CA TYR A 213 -4.09 -8.34 -9.49
C TYR A 213 -3.48 -9.65 -10.01
N LEU A 214 -3.11 -10.59 -9.13
CA LEU A 214 -2.73 -11.93 -9.57
C LEU A 214 -3.96 -12.62 -10.16
N ASP A 215 -3.89 -12.94 -11.46
CA ASP A 215 -5.01 -13.45 -12.24
C ASP A 215 -4.89 -14.97 -12.46
N ALA A 216 -6.02 -15.62 -12.73
CA ALA A 216 -6.09 -17.04 -13.05
C ALA A 216 -5.20 -17.46 -14.24
N GLN A 217 -4.92 -16.53 -15.18
CA GLN A 217 -3.97 -16.73 -16.28
C GLN A 217 -2.50 -16.73 -15.81
N THR A 218 -2.13 -15.88 -14.86
CA THR A 218 -0.78 -15.92 -14.23
C THR A 218 -0.58 -17.15 -13.34
N LEU A 219 -1.67 -17.85 -13.04
CA LEU A 219 -1.73 -19.06 -12.23
C LEU A 219 -1.99 -20.33 -13.07
N GLU A 220 -2.06 -20.21 -14.40
CA GLU A 220 -2.30 -21.29 -15.37
C GLU A 220 -3.52 -22.19 -15.06
N LEU A 221 -4.59 -21.64 -14.46
CA LEU A 221 -5.72 -22.45 -13.94
C LEU A 221 -6.76 -22.89 -15.00
N GLY A 222 -6.58 -22.54 -16.27
CA GLY A 222 -7.58 -22.78 -17.32
C GLY A 222 -8.96 -22.18 -17.00
N ASN A 223 -10.02 -22.68 -17.63
CA ASN A 223 -11.41 -22.21 -17.46
C ASN A 223 -12.12 -22.70 -16.18
N ALA A 224 -11.41 -23.41 -15.28
CA ALA A 224 -12.00 -24.06 -14.09
C ALA A 224 -11.36 -23.58 -12.77
N ALA A 225 -10.84 -22.35 -12.73
CA ALA A 225 -10.38 -21.74 -11.50
C ALA A 225 -11.56 -21.59 -10.51
N PRO A 226 -11.39 -21.91 -9.21
CA PRO A 226 -12.40 -21.59 -8.21
C PRO A 226 -12.72 -20.08 -8.19
N PHE A 227 -13.97 -19.72 -7.91
CA PHE A 227 -14.44 -18.32 -7.96
C PHE A 227 -13.57 -17.34 -7.14
N TYR A 228 -12.98 -17.79 -6.03
CA TYR A 228 -12.14 -16.97 -5.15
C TYR A 228 -10.72 -16.71 -5.72
N LEU A 229 -10.35 -17.38 -6.81
CA LEU A 229 -9.13 -17.14 -7.58
C LEU A 229 -9.39 -16.34 -8.86
N GLU A 230 -10.63 -15.97 -9.15
CA GLU A 230 -10.95 -15.13 -10.31
C GLU A 230 -10.54 -13.65 -10.09
N PRO A 231 -10.21 -12.90 -11.15
CA PRO A 231 -9.75 -11.50 -11.04
C PRO A 231 -10.65 -10.58 -10.20
N TRP A 232 -11.97 -10.69 -10.36
CA TRP A 232 -12.94 -9.84 -9.64
C TRP A 232 -12.89 -10.04 -8.11
N PHE A 233 -12.56 -11.25 -7.65
CA PHE A 233 -12.50 -11.55 -6.22
C PHE A 233 -11.32 -10.85 -5.53
N GLY A 234 -10.24 -10.56 -6.27
CA GLY A 234 -9.17 -9.68 -5.78
C GLY A 234 -9.68 -8.29 -5.41
N GLY A 235 -10.64 -7.77 -6.19
CA GLY A 235 -11.34 -6.52 -5.86
C GLY A 235 -12.17 -6.61 -4.58
N VAL A 236 -12.79 -7.76 -4.30
CA VAL A 236 -13.53 -8.00 -3.05
C VAL A 236 -12.59 -8.00 -1.85
N ILE A 237 -11.42 -8.65 -1.97
CA ILE A 237 -10.39 -8.64 -0.92
C ILE A 237 -9.95 -7.20 -0.64
N VAL A 238 -9.61 -6.44 -1.68
CA VAL A 238 -9.22 -5.02 -1.53
C VAL A 238 -10.33 -4.19 -0.89
N ALA A 239 -11.59 -4.40 -1.28
CA ALA A 239 -12.72 -3.70 -0.68
C ALA A 239 -12.86 -4.00 0.81
N GLY A 240 -12.71 -5.26 1.22
CA GLY A 240 -12.69 -5.64 2.64
C GLY A 240 -11.55 -4.95 3.40
N TRP A 241 -10.35 -4.94 2.82
CA TRP A 241 -9.17 -4.29 3.38
C TRP A 241 -9.23 -2.75 3.39
N LEU A 242 -10.17 -2.13 2.68
CA LEU A 242 -10.45 -0.70 2.77
C LEU A 242 -11.57 -0.40 3.76
N LEU A 243 -12.72 -1.07 3.60
CA LEU A 243 -13.93 -0.75 4.35
C LEU A 243 -13.80 -1.13 5.83
N ILE A 244 -13.19 -2.27 6.14
CA ILE A 244 -13.05 -2.72 7.53
C ILE A 244 -12.14 -1.77 8.33
N PRO A 245 -10.90 -1.45 7.90
CA PRO A 245 -10.06 -0.52 8.65
C PRO A 245 -10.61 0.90 8.71
N LEU A 246 -11.22 1.42 7.64
CA LEU A 246 -11.86 2.74 7.67
C LEU A 246 -13.04 2.78 8.64
N GLY A 247 -13.86 1.73 8.66
CA GLY A 247 -14.94 1.57 9.64
C GLY A 247 -14.41 1.53 11.07
N LEU A 248 -13.35 0.75 11.33
CA LEU A 248 -12.70 0.70 12.63
C LEU A 248 -12.10 2.04 13.04
N ALA A 249 -11.42 2.74 12.14
CA ALA A 249 -10.87 4.08 12.38
C ALA A 249 -11.98 5.05 12.80
N TYR A 250 -13.12 5.02 12.10
CA TYR A 250 -14.28 5.83 12.43
C TYR A 250 -14.86 5.49 13.81
N LEU A 251 -15.13 4.22 14.09
CA LEU A 251 -15.72 3.78 15.36
C LEU A 251 -14.82 4.09 16.56
N LEU A 252 -13.50 3.89 16.42
CA LEU A 252 -12.52 4.20 17.46
C LEU A 252 -12.42 5.71 17.67
N PHE A 253 -12.45 6.49 16.59
CA PHE A 253 -12.43 7.94 16.67
C PHE A 253 -13.71 8.51 17.29
N GLU A 254 -14.87 7.90 17.05
CA GLU A 254 -16.15 8.29 17.65
C GLU A 254 -16.19 8.02 19.16
N ARG A 255 -15.71 6.86 19.60
CA ARG A 255 -15.67 6.45 21.02
C ARG A 255 -14.60 7.14 21.85
N SER A 256 -13.65 7.81 21.20
CA SER A 256 -12.65 8.60 21.88
C SER A 256 -13.32 9.88 22.40
N ASP A 257 -13.91 9.80 23.59
CA ASP A 257 -14.31 10.96 24.38
C ASP A 257 -13.03 11.65 24.84
N LEU A 258 -12.77 12.83 24.27
CA LEU A 258 -11.70 13.70 24.71
C LEU A 258 -12.17 14.40 25.99
N ALA A 259 -12.13 13.67 27.10
CA ALA A 259 -12.10 14.26 28.44
C ALA A 259 -10.80 15.07 28.64
#